data_AF-A0A426XX71-F1
#
_entry.id   AF-A0A426XX71-F1
#
_cell.length_a   1.000
_cell.length_b   1.000
_cell.length_c   1.000
_cell.angle_alpha   90.00
_cell.angle_beta   90.00
_cell.angle_gamma   90.00
#
_symmetry.space_group_name_H-M   'P 1'
#
loop_
_entity.id
_entity.type
_entity.pdbx_description
1 polymer ?
#
loop_
_entity_poly.entity_id
_entity_poly.type
_entity_poly.pdbx_seq_one_letter_code
_entity_poly.pdbx_strand_id
1 'polypeptide(L)' 'MLGTLKPNKDSKEFELFITTAPIPDLSDKLIIFGRVIKGEDVVQEIEEVDTDEHYRPKSPVGIVDIALKQEA' A
#
# COMPACT_ATOMS: atom_id res chain seq x y z
N MET A 1 -2.94 -1.11 7.27
CA MET A 1 -2.69 0.35 7.48
C MET A 1 -2.26 0.97 6.17
N LEU A 2 -2.48 2.28 5.94
CA LEU A 2 -1.98 3.00 4.77
C LEU A 2 -0.87 3.97 5.17
N GLY A 3 0.23 3.94 4.42
CA GLY A 3 1.35 4.83 4.66
C GLY A 3 2.28 5.00 3.46
N THR A 4 3.29 5.84 3.65
CA THR A 4 4.37 6.07 2.69
C THR A 4 5.72 6.03 3.41
N LEU A 5 6.82 5.87 2.68
CA LEU A 5 8.16 6.01 3.27
C LEU A 5 8.39 7.44 3.72
N LYS A 6 9.12 7.60 4.83
CA LYS A 6 9.62 8.91 5.23
C LYS A 6 10.53 9.46 4.11
N PRO A 7 10.32 10.70 3.65
CA PRO A 7 11.11 11.27 2.57
C PRO A 7 12.57 11.35 3.00
N ASN A 8 13.47 10.83 2.16
CA ASN A 8 14.88 11.14 2.26
C ASN A 8 15.16 12.44 1.47
N LYS A 9 16.27 13.13 1.77
CA LYS A 9 16.55 14.47 1.21
C LYS A 9 16.66 14.51 -0.32
N ASP A 10 16.77 13.36 -0.97
CA ASP A 10 17.04 13.23 -2.40
C ASP A 10 15.90 12.56 -3.20
N SER A 11 14.91 11.94 -2.54
CA SER A 11 13.83 11.19 -3.18
C SER A 11 12.59 12.06 -3.41
N LYS A 12 12.17 12.20 -4.68
CA LYS A 12 10.86 12.76 -5.07
C LYS A 12 9.80 11.69 -5.31
N GLU A 13 10.12 10.43 -5.06
CA GLU A 13 9.21 9.30 -5.28
C GLU A 13 8.19 9.19 -4.15
N PHE A 14 6.97 8.83 -4.52
CA PHE A 14 5.89 8.54 -3.59
C PHE A 14 5.46 7.10 -3.77
N GLU A 15 5.78 6.28 -2.79
CA GLU A 15 5.32 4.90 -2.69
C GLU A 15 4.16 4.82 -1.70
N LEU A 16 3.11 4.08 -2.06
CA LEU A 16 1.97 3.82 -1.20
C LEU A 16 2.04 2.38 -0.70
N PHE A 17 1.98 2.19 0.62
CA PHE A 17 1.95 0.89 1.26
C PHE A 17 0.59 0.64 1.90
N ILE A 18 0.07 -0.56 1.69
CA ILE A 18 -1.07 -1.11 2.42
C ILE A 18 -0.57 -2.34 3.19
N THR A 19 -0.70 -2.33 4.51
CA THR A 19 -0.33 -3.47 5.36
C THR A 19 -1.54 -4.35 5.65
N THR A 20 -1.41 -5.65 5.44
CA THR A 20 -2.40 -6.73 5.71
C THR A 20 -2.17 -7.40 7.07
N ALA A 21 -0.96 -7.29 7.61
CA ALA A 21 -0.59 -7.74 8.96
C ALA A 21 0.15 -6.63 9.75
N PRO A 22 0.21 -6.73 11.09
CA PRO A 22 1.08 -5.87 11.89
C PRO A 22 2.56 -6.06 11.51
N ILE A 23 3.29 -4.96 11.28
CA ILE A 23 4.73 -4.99 11.02
C ILE A 23 5.45 -4.05 12.00
N PRO A 24 5.79 -4.52 13.21
CA PRO A 24 6.31 -3.68 14.30
C PRO A 24 7.53 -2.84 13.89
N ASP A 25 8.47 -3.44 13.16
CA ASP A 25 9.77 -2.85 12.80
C ASP A 25 9.71 -1.76 11.71
N LEU A 26 8.57 -1.59 11.05
CA LEU A 26 8.37 -0.57 10.00
C LEU A 26 7.76 0.73 10.54
N SER A 27 7.27 0.74 11.78
CA SER A 27 6.56 1.88 12.37
C SER A 27 7.40 3.16 12.37
N ASP A 28 8.72 3.05 12.60
CA ASP A 28 9.63 4.20 12.62
C ASP A 28 10.12 4.63 11.23
N LYS A 29 9.82 3.87 10.18
CA LYS A 29 10.27 4.13 8.80
C LYS A 29 9.17 4.69 7.90
N LEU A 30 7.91 4.43 8.25
CA LEU A 30 6.74 4.86 7.50
C LEU A 30 6.06 6.07 8.15
N ILE A 31 5.44 6.90 7.32
CA ILE A 31 4.43 7.88 7.73
C ILE A 31 3.08 7.21 7.50
N ILE A 32 2.39 6.86 8.59
CA ILE A 32 1.03 6.30 8.52
C ILE A 32 0.02 7.44 8.45
N PHE A 33 -0.85 7.43 7.45
CA PHE A 33 -1.83 8.49 7.23
C PHE A 33 -3.25 7.99 6.93
N GLY A 34 -3.48 6.67 6.91
CA GLY A 34 -4.82 6.15 6.67
C GLY A 34 -5.00 4.67 6.98
N ARG A 35 -6.19 4.18 6.67
CA ARG A 35 -6.56 2.76 6.72
C ARG A 35 -7.62 2.45 5.65
N VAL A 36 -7.65 1.20 5.22
CA VAL A 36 -8.73 0.68 4.38
C VAL A 36 -10.00 0.68 5.24
N ILE A 37 -11.10 1.20 4.69
CA ILE A 37 -12.42 1.22 5.35
C ILE A 37 -13.46 0.39 4.62
N LYS A 38 -13.20 0.04 3.36
CA LYS A 38 -14.01 -0.81 2.47
C LYS A 38 -13.07 -1.48 1.47
N GLY A 39 -13.39 -2.71 1.05
CA GLY A 39 -12.59 -3.48 0.09
C GLY A 39 -11.39 -4.21 0.69
N GLU A 40 -11.45 -4.59 1.97
CA GLU A 40 -10.38 -5.38 2.62
C GLU A 40 -10.20 -6.75 1.96
N ASP A 41 -11.30 -7.35 1.52
CA ASP A 41 -11.33 -8.58 0.72
C ASP A 41 -10.51 -8.45 -0.58
N VAL A 42 -10.66 -7.33 -1.29
CA VAL A 42 -9.87 -7.06 -2.50
C VAL A 42 -8.39 -6.90 -2.17
N VAL A 43 -8.06 -6.27 -1.04
CA VAL A 43 -6.66 -6.14 -0.59
C VAL A 43 -6.06 -7.52 -0.30
N GLN A 44 -6.82 -8.44 0.32
CA GLN A 44 -6.40 -9.82 0.55
C GLN A 44 -6.23 -10.60 -0.75
N GLU A 45 -7.16 -10.46 -1.71
CA GLU A 45 -7.02 -11.07 -3.03
C GLU A 45 -5.75 -10.60 -3.76
N ILE A 46 -5.38 -9.32 -3.60
CA ILE A 46 -4.14 -8.76 -4.15
C ILE A 46 -2.90 -9.33 -3.42
N GLU A 47 -2.96 -9.54 -2.10
CA GLU A 47 -1.86 -10.14 -1.32
C GLU A 47 -1.58 -11.59 -1.75
N GLU A 48 -2.61 -12.34 -2.13
CA GLU A 48 -2.53 -13.76 -2.47
C GLU A 48 -2.13 -14.04 -3.93
N VAL A 49 -1.91 -13.01 -4.77
CA VAL A 49 -1.54 -13.21 -6.17
C VAL A 49 -0.20 -13.93 -6.32
N ASP A 50 -0.09 -14.76 -7.36
CA ASP A 50 1.18 -15.43 -7.68
C ASP A 50 2.30 -14.41 -7.93
N THR A 51 3.41 -14.56 -7.21
CA THR A 51 4.60 -13.72 -7.35
C THR A 51 5.78 -14.48 -7.95
N ASP A 52 6.75 -13.72 -8.48
CA ASP A 52 8.08 -14.22 -8.86
C ASP A 52 9.03 -14.31 -7.66
N GLU A 53 10.26 -14.77 -7.89
CA GLU A 53 11.31 -14.89 -6.86
C GLU A 53 11.72 -13.56 -6.21
N HIS A 54 11.26 -12.43 -6.75
CA HIS A 54 11.51 -11.09 -6.25
C HIS A 54 10.24 -10.46 -5.63
N TYR A 55 9.23 -11.27 -5.33
CA TYR A 55 7.94 -10.84 -4.75
C TYR A 55 7.16 -9.86 -5.64
N ARG A 56 7.35 -9.93 -6.97
CA ARG A 56 6.58 -9.12 -7.93
C ARG A 56 5.43 -9.95 -8.50
N PRO A 57 4.21 -9.40 -8.60
CA PRO A 57 3.07 -10.11 -9.19
C PRO A 57 3.38 -10.59 -10.61
N LYS A 58 3.08 -11.86 -10.91
CA LYS A 58 3.21 -12.44 -12.26
C LYS A 58 2.16 -11.88 -13.22
N SER A 59 1.00 -11.53 -12.69
CA SER A 59 -0.07 -10.84 -13.42
C SER A 59 -0.08 -9.36 -13.05
N PRO A 60 -0.34 -8.43 -14.00
CA PRO A 60 -0.38 -7.01 -13.70
C PRO A 60 -1.47 -6.69 -12.66
N VAL A 61 -1.06 -6.02 -11.58
CA VAL A 61 -1.95 -5.42 -10.58
C VAL A 61 -1.66 -3.92 -10.56
N GLY A 62 -2.68 -3.09 -10.76
CA GLY A 62 -2.50 -1.65 -10.87
C GLY A 62 -3.77 -0.87 -10.55
N ILE A 63 -3.59 0.40 -10.25
CA ILE A 63 -4.69 1.34 -9.98
C ILE A 63 -5.23 1.85 -11.32
N VAL A 64 -6.49 1.55 -11.62
CA VAL A 64 -7.14 1.95 -12.88
C VAL A 64 -7.76 3.35 -12.78
N ASP A 65 -8.33 3.69 -11.62
CA ASP A 65 -8.99 4.96 -11.38
C ASP A 65 -8.89 5.37 -9.90
N ILE A 66 -8.97 6.68 -9.64
CA ILE A 66 -8.92 7.27 -8.30
C ILE A 66 -10.00 8.34 -8.18
N ALA A 67 -10.89 8.19 -7.20
CA ALA A 67 -11.90 9.18 -6.87
C ALA A 67 -11.71 9.72 -5.45
N LEU A 68 -11.51 11.03 -5.32
CA LEU A 68 -11.53 11.72 -4.03
C LEU A 68 -12.99 11.88 -3.57
N LYS A 69 -13.36 11.18 -2.50
CA LYS A 69 -14.67 11.35 -1.85
C LYS A 69 -14.55 12.32 -0.70
N GLN A 70 -15.34 13.39 -0.76
CA GLN A 70 -15.52 14.32 0.36
C GLN A 70 -16.89 14.04 0.96
N GLU A 71 -16.93 13.76 2.26
CA GLU A 71 -18.19 13.74 2.99
C GLU A 71 -18.57 15.22 3.27
N ALA A 72 -19.81 15.58 2.95
CA ALA A 72 -20.33 16.93 3.12
C ALA A 72 -20.65 17.25 4.59
#